data_AF-A0A9D5GIS0-F1
#
_entry.id   AF-A0A9D5GIS0-F1
#
_cell.length_a   1.000
_cell.length_b   1.000
_cell.length_c   1.000
_cell.angle_alpha   90.00
_cell.angle_beta   90.00
_cell.angle_gamma   90.00
#
_symmetry.space_group_name_H-M   'P 1'
#
loop_
_entity.id
_entity.type
_entity.pdbx_description
1 polymer ?
#
loop_
_entity_poly.entity_id
_entity_poly.type
_entity_poly.pdbx_seq_one_letter_code
_entity_poly.pdbx_strand_id
1 'polypeptide(L)'
;MSFSSIGRRTIVLFLAFAALAGCSTNGGFGNAGAGQFPPGNQNGPLNSSQQNPAGSPPPSGSDAAGDQPSGFSPSPGSTATPVTALSVDSASARLAFDAAANVSDRLLDVAFALKNPGAKPLTAKSLTLTAEGKPVGAVSFVVTALPNQTTQVTAAAIPLAKGQDAAKLQRLTLVFADAAGKMLAQSSIDAPHPGLTFGPLDETHPAGPPSIDSLDVERVAELGRHPRYECSFAITNPGKEKLSIAKVTIAPPKGRATDAAIGVDVPPRTMSGIITVVLPYGGKSLPAGKYTATATGRAGEVITKASAELM
;
A
#
# COMPACT_ATOMS: atom_id res chain seq x y z
N MET A 1 13.56 11.80 51.32
CA MET A 1 14.10 10.45 51.57
C MET A 1 13.37 9.45 50.71
N SER A 2 14.07 8.38 50.36
CA SER A 2 13.96 7.49 49.18
C SER A 2 12.79 6.49 49.19
N PHE A 3 12.73 5.74 48.06
CA PHE A 3 12.10 4.45 47.73
C PHE A 3 10.75 4.52 46.97
N SER A 4 10.49 3.77 45.90
CA SER A 4 11.27 2.72 45.20
C SER A 4 10.72 2.49 43.79
N SER A 5 11.60 2.12 42.87
CA SER A 5 11.32 1.64 41.52
C SER A 5 10.61 0.29 41.52
N ILE A 6 9.58 0.12 40.68
CA ILE A 6 9.06 -1.19 40.29
C ILE A 6 9.48 -1.46 38.84
N GLY A 7 10.45 -2.36 38.70
CA GLY A 7 10.97 -2.84 37.43
C GLY A 7 9.91 -3.62 36.65
N ARG A 8 9.69 -3.23 35.40
CA ARG A 8 8.93 -4.02 34.42
C ARG A 8 9.87 -5.08 33.83
N ARG A 9 9.61 -6.34 34.18
CA ARG A 9 10.22 -7.51 33.53
C ARG A 9 9.60 -7.68 32.14
N THR A 10 10.40 -7.49 31.10
CA THR A 10 10.06 -7.84 29.71
C THR A 10 10.16 -9.36 29.57
N ILE A 11 9.02 -10.03 29.44
CA ILE A 11 8.94 -11.44 29.05
C ILE A 11 9.05 -11.49 27.52
N VAL A 12 10.18 -12.03 27.02
CA VAL A 12 10.37 -12.36 25.61
C VAL A 12 9.83 -13.78 25.40
N LEU A 13 8.64 -13.89 24.78
CA LEU A 13 8.08 -15.17 24.39
C LEU A 13 8.41 -15.42 22.91
N PHE A 14 9.30 -16.38 22.65
CA PHE A 14 9.52 -16.96 21.33
C PHE A 14 8.36 -17.91 21.02
N LEU A 15 7.72 -17.73 19.87
CA LEU A 15 6.83 -18.74 19.30
C LEU A 15 7.26 -19.03 17.87
N ALA A 16 7.71 -20.26 17.68
CA ALA A 16 8.15 -20.84 16.43
C ALA A 16 6.96 -21.09 15.50
N PHE A 17 7.15 -20.77 14.23
CA PHE A 17 6.30 -21.17 13.12
C PHE A 17 6.47 -22.67 12.86
N ALA A 18 5.36 -23.42 12.83
CA ALA A 18 5.30 -24.72 12.17
C ALA A 18 4.37 -24.56 10.96
N ALA A 19 4.93 -24.82 9.79
CA ALA A 19 4.25 -24.84 8.50
C ALA A 19 3.26 -26.00 8.41
N LEU A 20 2.06 -25.74 7.89
CA LEU A 20 1.26 -26.75 7.22
C LEU A 20 0.78 -26.17 5.88
N ALA A 21 1.31 -26.77 4.82
CA ALA A 21 0.82 -26.62 3.47
C ALA A 21 -0.56 -27.29 3.36
N GLY A 22 -1.53 -26.55 2.84
CA GLY A 22 -2.82 -27.08 2.41
C GLY A 22 -3.09 -26.56 1.00
N CYS A 23 -2.99 -27.44 0.01
CA CYS A 23 -3.40 -27.19 -1.35
C CYS A 23 -4.92 -27.00 -1.42
N SER A 24 -5.39 -25.95 -2.09
CA SER A 24 -6.74 -25.91 -2.63
C SER A 24 -6.75 -25.24 -4.00
N THR A 25 -6.98 -26.07 -5.00
CA THR A 25 -7.32 -25.77 -6.39
C THR A 25 -8.78 -25.32 -6.50
N ASN A 26 -9.03 -24.26 -7.30
CA ASN A 26 -10.24 -23.93 -8.10
C ASN A 26 -10.22 -22.41 -8.37
N GLY A 27 -10.54 -21.84 -9.52
CA GLY A 27 -10.85 -22.26 -10.89
C GLY A 27 -10.98 -20.92 -11.65
N GLY A 28 -10.21 -20.66 -12.70
CA GLY A 28 -10.67 -20.87 -14.07
C GLY A 28 -11.61 -19.75 -14.52
N PHE A 29 -11.05 -18.61 -14.99
CA PHE A 29 -11.76 -17.73 -15.93
C PHE A 29 -11.05 -17.77 -17.27
N GLY A 30 -11.84 -18.13 -18.29
CA GLY A 30 -11.40 -18.54 -19.61
C GLY A 30 -10.81 -17.42 -20.46
N ASN A 31 -9.91 -17.86 -21.32
CA ASN A 31 -9.26 -17.11 -22.38
C ASN A 31 -10.27 -16.88 -23.53
N ALA A 32 -10.56 -15.63 -23.88
CA ALA A 32 -11.38 -15.32 -25.05
C ALA A 32 -10.54 -15.55 -26.32
N GLY A 33 -11.06 -16.40 -27.21
CA GLY A 33 -10.39 -16.86 -28.41
C GLY A 33 -10.10 -15.75 -29.42
N ALA A 34 -8.90 -15.83 -30.02
CA ALA A 34 -8.56 -15.13 -31.24
C ALA A 34 -9.41 -15.68 -32.39
N GLY A 35 -10.31 -14.85 -32.91
CA GLY A 35 -11.08 -15.12 -34.12
C GLY A 35 -10.18 -15.11 -35.35
N GLN A 36 -10.27 -16.20 -36.12
CA GLN A 36 -9.70 -16.38 -37.45
C GLN A 36 -10.37 -15.45 -38.45
N PHE A 37 -9.58 -14.80 -39.32
CA PHE A 37 -10.06 -14.21 -40.58
C PHE A 37 -9.69 -15.13 -41.76
N PRO A 38 -10.57 -15.33 -42.77
CA PRO A 38 -10.30 -16.17 -43.93
C PRO A 38 -9.54 -15.43 -45.06
N PRO A 39 -8.96 -16.16 -46.04
CA PRO A 39 -8.09 -15.60 -47.08
C PRO A 39 -8.82 -15.27 -48.40
N GLY A 40 -8.29 -14.30 -49.17
CA GLY A 40 -8.61 -14.09 -50.59
C GLY A 40 -8.14 -12.73 -51.12
N ASN A 41 -6.97 -12.65 -51.79
CA ASN A 41 -6.71 -12.59 -53.25
C ASN A 41 -6.90 -11.19 -53.89
N GLN A 42 -5.80 -10.47 -54.15
CA GLN A 42 -5.11 -10.25 -55.44
C GLN A 42 -5.91 -9.53 -56.55
N ASN A 43 -5.56 -8.26 -56.82
CA ASN A 43 -5.13 -7.76 -58.15
C ASN A 43 -4.70 -6.27 -58.08
N GLY A 44 -3.56 -5.94 -58.72
CA GLY A 44 -2.80 -4.65 -58.65
C GLY A 44 -3.37 -3.48 -59.49
N PRO A 45 -2.56 -2.52 -60.03
CA PRO A 45 -1.10 -2.55 -60.25
C PRO A 45 -0.27 -1.27 -59.90
N LEU A 46 1.05 -1.51 -59.74
CA LEU A 46 2.24 -0.75 -60.16
C LEU A 46 2.23 0.80 -60.26
N ASN A 47 3.18 1.46 -59.57
CA ASN A 47 4.18 2.30 -60.27
C ASN A 47 5.46 2.52 -59.43
N SER A 48 6.58 2.51 -60.16
CA SER A 48 7.99 2.60 -59.80
C SER A 48 8.49 4.03 -59.54
N SER A 49 9.51 4.21 -58.69
CA SER A 49 10.87 4.63 -59.11
C SER A 49 11.79 5.04 -57.93
N GLN A 50 13.03 4.52 -57.99
CA GLN A 50 14.33 5.20 -57.76
C GLN A 50 14.63 5.85 -56.39
N GLN A 51 15.85 5.85 -55.84
CA GLN A 51 17.17 5.31 -56.19
C GLN A 51 18.05 5.48 -54.94
N ASN A 52 18.89 4.49 -54.65
CA ASN A 52 20.03 4.61 -53.74
C ASN A 52 21.28 4.94 -54.58
N PRO A 53 22.29 5.64 -54.03
CA PRO A 53 23.65 5.15 -54.28
C PRO A 53 24.57 5.18 -53.05
N ALA A 54 25.51 4.24 -53.09
CA ALA A 54 26.57 3.94 -52.13
C ALA A 54 27.82 4.82 -52.29
N GLY A 55 28.71 4.79 -51.30
CA GLY A 55 30.17 4.82 -51.51
C GLY A 55 31.01 5.88 -50.77
N SER A 56 31.88 5.41 -49.86
CA SER A 56 33.00 6.08 -49.12
C SER A 56 34.13 6.58 -50.06
N PRO A 57 35.25 7.29 -49.66
CA PRO A 57 36.13 7.11 -48.46
C PRO A 57 36.74 8.44 -47.87
N PRO A 58 37.71 8.43 -46.90
CA PRO A 58 38.18 9.62 -46.17
C PRO A 58 39.53 10.19 -46.69
N PRO A 59 40.00 11.34 -46.19
CA PRO A 59 41.40 11.74 -46.29
C PRO A 59 42.15 11.73 -44.95
N SER A 60 43.35 11.15 -45.00
CA SER A 60 44.45 11.33 -44.05
C SER A 60 45.06 12.75 -44.16
N GLY A 61 45.59 13.27 -43.05
CA GLY A 61 46.47 14.44 -43.02
C GLY A 61 47.12 14.59 -41.65
N SER A 62 48.44 14.56 -41.63
CA SER A 62 49.37 14.60 -40.50
C SER A 62 49.64 16.02 -39.97
N ASP A 63 50.05 16.17 -38.70
CA ASP A 63 51.36 16.71 -38.31
C ASP A 63 51.50 16.98 -36.79
N ALA A 64 52.65 16.54 -36.26
CA ALA A 64 53.51 17.14 -35.24
C ALA A 64 53.08 17.34 -33.76
N ALA A 65 53.80 16.57 -32.91
CA ALA A 65 54.66 17.00 -31.80
C ALA A 65 54.10 17.79 -30.59
N GLY A 66 54.42 17.28 -29.39
CA GLY A 66 54.83 18.11 -28.26
C GLY A 66 54.04 17.95 -26.96
N ASP A 67 54.77 17.52 -25.93
CA ASP A 67 54.56 17.76 -24.49
C ASP A 67 53.43 17.06 -23.73
N GLN A 68 53.86 16.04 -22.96
CA GLN A 68 53.27 15.68 -21.68
C GLN A 68 53.31 16.88 -20.72
N PRO A 69 52.25 17.04 -19.92
CA PRO A 69 52.46 17.09 -18.49
C PRO A 69 51.63 16.03 -17.76
N SER A 70 52.35 15.36 -16.88
CA SER A 70 51.94 14.65 -15.67
C SER A 70 50.67 15.17 -14.98
N GLY A 71 49.83 14.23 -14.52
CA GLY A 71 49.14 14.37 -13.24
C GLY A 71 47.64 14.66 -13.27
N PHE A 72 46.83 13.83 -13.93
CA PHE A 72 45.42 13.71 -13.55
C PHE A 72 45.27 12.67 -12.45
N SER A 73 45.26 13.16 -11.22
CA SER A 73 44.77 12.42 -10.05
C SER A 73 43.27 12.19 -10.24
N PRO A 74 42.76 10.95 -10.31
CA PRO A 74 41.33 10.72 -10.27
C PRO A 74 40.87 11.10 -8.86
N SER A 75 40.14 12.21 -8.72
CA SER A 75 39.36 12.45 -7.51
C SER A 75 38.34 11.32 -7.40
N PRO A 76 38.37 10.48 -6.35
CA PRO A 76 37.26 9.60 -6.08
C PRO A 76 36.15 10.48 -5.50
N GLY A 77 35.34 11.06 -6.39
CA GLY A 77 34.01 11.50 -6.03
C GLY A 77 33.17 10.27 -5.70
N SER A 78 33.45 9.61 -4.58
CA SER A 78 32.52 8.65 -4.02
C SER A 78 31.37 9.47 -3.45
N THR A 79 30.34 9.70 -4.26
CA THR A 79 28.98 9.65 -3.73
C THR A 79 28.81 8.25 -3.16
N ALA A 80 29.28 8.06 -1.92
CA ALA A 80 29.10 6.84 -1.17
C ALA A 80 27.59 6.64 -1.10
N THR A 81 27.08 5.79 -1.98
CA THR A 81 25.73 5.27 -1.85
C THR A 81 25.67 4.73 -0.43
N PRO A 82 24.77 5.22 0.45
CA PRO A 82 24.74 4.75 1.81
C PRO A 82 24.60 3.23 1.75
N VAL A 83 25.64 2.51 2.18
CA VAL A 83 25.63 1.06 2.22
C VAL A 83 24.63 0.71 3.31
N THR A 84 23.41 0.43 2.88
CA THR A 84 22.32 0.04 3.76
C THR A 84 22.57 -1.40 4.20
N ALA A 85 22.54 -1.63 5.52
CA ALA A 85 22.82 -2.94 6.09
C ALA A 85 21.70 -3.95 5.80
N LEU A 86 20.50 -3.46 5.47
CA LEU A 86 19.35 -4.20 5.00
C LEU A 86 18.90 -3.64 3.65
N SER A 87 18.30 -4.48 2.81
CA SER A 87 17.60 -4.06 1.60
C SER A 87 16.08 -4.20 1.78
N VAL A 88 15.31 -3.28 1.20
CA VAL A 88 13.85 -3.39 1.12
C VAL A 88 13.52 -4.18 -0.15
N ASP A 89 13.02 -5.40 0.02
CA ASP A 89 12.71 -6.32 -1.09
C ASP A 89 11.36 -5.95 -1.75
N SER A 90 10.40 -5.52 -0.92
CA SER A 90 9.12 -4.97 -1.38
C SER A 90 8.59 -3.95 -0.37
N ALA A 91 7.80 -3.00 -0.85
CA ALA A 91 7.02 -2.09 -0.02
C ALA A 91 5.80 -1.60 -0.77
N SER A 92 4.67 -1.46 -0.07
CA SER A 92 3.45 -0.87 -0.58
C SER A 92 2.75 -0.08 0.53
N ALA A 93 1.91 0.87 0.14
CA ALA A 93 1.11 1.65 1.06
C ALA A 93 -0.33 1.76 0.55
N ARG A 94 -1.28 1.77 1.49
CA ARG A 94 -2.68 2.12 1.23
C ARG A 94 -3.18 3.11 2.28
N LEU A 95 -4.26 3.81 1.95
CA LEU A 95 -4.95 4.65 2.91
C LEU A 95 -6.09 3.86 3.54
N ALA A 96 -6.23 3.97 4.86
CA ALA A 96 -7.35 3.42 5.60
C ALA A 96 -7.94 4.50 6.52
N PHE A 97 -9.25 4.47 6.74
CA PHE A 97 -9.90 5.38 7.69
C PHE A 97 -9.65 4.92 9.12
N ASP A 98 -9.27 5.85 10.01
CA ASP A 98 -9.14 5.55 11.43
C ASP A 98 -10.48 5.75 12.15
N ALA A 99 -11.12 4.66 12.58
CA ALA A 99 -12.36 4.78 13.33
C ALA A 99 -12.15 5.19 14.81
N ALA A 100 -10.90 5.31 15.27
CA ALA A 100 -10.59 5.99 16.52
C ALA A 100 -10.59 7.53 16.37
N ALA A 101 -10.44 8.04 15.15
CA ALA A 101 -10.42 9.47 14.88
C ALA A 101 -11.84 10.03 14.79
N ASN A 102 -12.06 11.19 15.40
CA ASN A 102 -13.36 11.90 15.35
C ASN A 102 -13.54 12.74 14.07
N VAL A 103 -12.57 12.68 13.16
CA VAL A 103 -12.52 13.35 11.87
C VAL A 103 -12.19 12.30 10.81
N SER A 104 -12.41 12.61 9.52
CA SER A 104 -12.12 11.69 8.40
C SER A 104 -10.62 11.51 8.15
N ASP A 105 -9.85 11.32 9.22
CA ASP A 105 -8.41 11.13 9.18
C ASP A 105 -8.10 9.75 8.60
N ARG A 106 -7.07 9.74 7.76
CA ARG A 106 -6.58 8.54 7.12
C ARG A 106 -5.23 8.15 7.72
N LEU A 107 -5.06 6.86 7.92
CA LEU A 107 -3.79 6.23 8.23
C LEU A 107 -3.10 5.83 6.94
N LEU A 108 -1.77 5.94 6.92
CA LEU A 108 -0.97 5.21 5.94
C LEU A 108 -0.70 3.83 6.50
N ASP A 109 -1.27 2.83 5.86
CA ASP A 109 -0.99 1.44 6.15
C ASP A 109 0.08 0.92 5.20
N VAL A 110 1.24 0.55 5.77
CA VAL A 110 2.41 0.16 4.99
C VAL A 110 2.74 -1.31 5.20
N ALA A 111 2.83 -2.06 4.09
CA ALA A 111 3.36 -3.42 4.05
C ALA A 111 4.76 -3.40 3.44
N PHE A 112 5.68 -4.22 3.93
CA PHE A 112 7.05 -4.26 3.42
C PHE A 112 7.77 -5.57 3.73
N ALA A 113 8.86 -5.83 3.01
CA ALA A 113 9.75 -6.95 3.25
C ALA A 113 11.19 -6.47 3.38
N LEU A 114 11.87 -6.86 4.46
CA LEU A 114 13.28 -6.54 4.72
C LEU A 114 14.14 -7.77 4.49
N LYS A 115 15.13 -7.66 3.61
CA LYS A 115 16.11 -8.70 3.33
C LYS A 115 17.45 -8.35 3.99
N ASN A 116 18.02 -9.31 4.70
CA ASN A 116 19.34 -9.18 5.33
C ASN A 116 20.36 -10.00 4.54
N PRO A 117 21.20 -9.38 3.69
CA PRO A 117 22.26 -10.08 2.97
C PRO A 117 23.50 -10.37 3.83
N GLY A 118 23.53 -9.88 5.08
CA GLY A 118 24.67 -10.01 5.97
C GLY A 118 24.69 -11.32 6.75
N ALA A 119 25.82 -11.58 7.41
CA ALA A 119 26.04 -12.79 8.22
C ALA A 119 25.49 -12.68 9.66
N LYS A 120 25.00 -11.52 10.09
CA LYS A 120 24.51 -11.29 11.47
C LYS A 120 23.05 -10.80 11.45
N PRO A 121 22.21 -11.21 12.42
CA PRO A 121 20.87 -10.65 12.56
C PRO A 121 20.92 -9.13 12.74
N LEU A 122 19.99 -8.43 12.08
CA LEU A 122 19.82 -6.98 12.22
C LEU A 122 18.40 -6.68 12.67
N THR A 123 18.25 -5.69 13.56
CA THR A 123 16.95 -5.36 14.13
C THR A 123 16.56 -3.92 13.82
N ALA A 124 15.51 -3.75 13.03
CA ALA A 124 14.84 -2.48 12.82
C ALA A 124 13.86 -2.20 13.97
N LYS A 125 13.88 -0.97 14.47
CA LYS A 125 13.08 -0.51 15.62
C LYS A 125 12.11 0.61 15.27
N SER A 126 12.29 1.26 14.13
CA SER A 126 11.38 2.31 13.68
C SER A 126 11.32 2.36 12.17
N LEU A 127 10.17 2.83 11.69
CA LEU A 127 9.95 3.28 10.33
C LEU A 127 9.50 4.73 10.36
N THR A 128 10.21 5.58 9.63
CA THR A 128 9.83 6.97 9.38
C THR A 128 9.45 7.10 7.92
N LEU A 129 8.31 7.74 7.67
CA LEU A 129 7.87 8.14 6.33
C LEU A 129 8.18 9.61 6.12
N THR A 130 8.81 9.92 4.98
CA THR A 130 8.98 11.30 4.51
C THR A 130 8.42 11.46 3.10
N ALA A 131 7.95 12.66 2.78
CA ALA A 131 7.60 13.08 1.42
C ALA A 131 8.33 14.40 1.16
N GLU A 132 9.06 14.48 0.05
CA GLU A 132 9.86 15.67 -0.30
C GLU A 132 10.81 16.11 0.84
N GLY A 133 11.35 15.14 1.59
CA GLY A 133 12.22 15.39 2.74
C GLY A 133 11.51 15.83 4.03
N LYS A 134 10.18 16.02 4.00
CA LYS A 134 9.38 16.40 5.18
C LYS A 134 8.79 15.16 5.86
N PRO A 135 8.76 15.10 7.20
CA PRO A 135 8.09 14.02 7.92
C PRO A 135 6.60 13.94 7.62
N VAL A 136 6.15 12.75 7.23
CA VAL A 136 4.74 12.41 6.97
C VAL A 136 4.17 11.63 8.14
N GLY A 137 4.96 10.75 8.75
CA GLY A 137 4.54 9.94 9.89
C GLY A 137 5.68 9.03 10.36
N ALA A 138 5.53 8.44 11.53
CA ALA A 138 6.50 7.49 12.06
C ALA A 138 5.83 6.46 12.97
N VAL A 139 6.43 5.28 13.04
CA VAL A 139 6.01 4.20 13.93
C VAL A 139 7.22 3.47 14.49
N SER A 140 7.13 3.07 15.75
CA SER A 140 8.11 2.21 16.41
C SER A 140 7.61 0.77 16.42
N PHE A 141 8.52 -0.17 16.17
CA PHE A 141 8.25 -1.61 16.16
C PHE A 141 9.51 -2.41 16.50
N VAL A 142 9.47 -3.74 16.39
CA VAL A 142 10.66 -4.58 16.46
C VAL A 142 10.60 -5.64 15.36
N VAL A 143 11.49 -5.54 14.37
CA VAL A 143 11.68 -6.54 13.31
C VAL A 143 13.12 -6.99 13.32
N THR A 144 13.35 -8.28 13.52
CA THR A 144 14.67 -8.87 13.39
C THR A 144 14.75 -9.63 12.07
N ALA A 145 15.56 -9.14 11.14
CA ALA A 145 15.86 -9.83 9.90
C ALA A 145 17.06 -10.76 10.11
N LEU A 146 16.84 -12.07 10.02
CA LEU A 146 17.87 -13.08 10.17
C LEU A 146 18.82 -13.11 8.96
N PRO A 147 20.08 -13.55 9.13
CA PRO A 147 21.05 -13.67 8.04
C PRO A 147 20.50 -14.42 6.84
N ASN A 148 20.68 -13.86 5.64
CA ASN A 148 20.25 -14.42 4.36
C ASN A 148 18.75 -14.72 4.25
N GLN A 149 17.92 -14.02 5.04
CA GLN A 149 16.46 -14.18 5.01
C GLN A 149 15.75 -12.86 4.68
N THR A 150 14.55 -13.02 4.14
CA THR A 150 13.58 -11.94 3.95
C THR A 150 12.51 -12.05 5.03
N THR A 151 12.31 -10.98 5.80
CA THR A 151 11.25 -10.89 6.81
C THR A 151 10.14 -10.01 6.28
N GLN A 152 8.94 -10.59 6.15
CA GLN A 152 7.76 -9.88 5.68
C GLN A 152 6.98 -9.25 6.83
N VAL A 153 6.43 -8.07 6.56
CA VAL A 153 5.56 -7.30 7.43
C VAL A 153 4.31 -6.96 6.65
N THR A 154 3.18 -7.47 7.13
CA THR A 154 1.87 -7.35 6.48
C THR A 154 1.25 -5.97 6.64
N ALA A 155 1.50 -5.29 7.75
CA ALA A 155 0.90 -3.99 8.03
C ALA A 155 1.62 -3.23 9.14
N ALA A 156 1.70 -1.93 8.96
CA ALA A 156 2.07 -0.96 9.98
C ALA A 156 1.16 0.27 9.81
N ALA A 157 0.25 0.51 10.77
CA ALA A 157 -0.57 1.71 10.77
C ALA A 157 0.27 2.92 11.17
N ILE A 158 0.39 3.89 10.28
CA ILE A 158 1.14 5.12 10.51
C ILE A 158 0.17 6.29 10.43
N PRO A 159 -0.15 6.92 11.57
CA PRO A 159 -0.90 8.17 11.57
C PRO A 159 -0.15 9.23 10.78
N LEU A 160 -0.88 9.97 9.96
CA LEU A 160 -0.35 11.15 9.28
C LEU A 160 -0.04 12.24 10.31
N ALA A 161 1.08 12.93 10.12
CA ALA A 161 1.42 14.09 10.93
C ALA A 161 0.37 15.20 10.75
N LYS A 162 0.12 15.96 11.82
CA LYS A 162 -0.88 17.03 11.81
C LYS A 162 -0.66 18.02 10.65
N GLY A 163 -1.72 18.29 9.89
CA GLY A 163 -1.68 19.20 8.75
C GLY A 163 -1.11 18.60 7.47
N GLN A 164 -0.71 17.32 7.48
CA GLN A 164 -0.43 16.58 6.25
C GLN A 164 -1.72 16.25 5.54
N ASP A 165 -1.78 16.60 4.26
CA ASP A 165 -2.87 16.24 3.38
C ASP A 165 -2.44 15.04 2.56
N ALA A 166 -3.06 13.88 2.82
CA ALA A 166 -2.81 12.65 2.06
C ALA A 166 -2.94 12.89 0.55
N ALA A 167 -3.78 13.85 0.12
CA ALA A 167 -4.00 14.16 -1.27
C ALA A 167 -2.86 14.87 -1.98
N LYS A 168 -1.89 15.38 -1.24
CA LYS A 168 -0.72 16.07 -1.78
C LYS A 168 0.53 15.20 -1.79
N LEU A 169 0.44 13.99 -1.23
CA LEU A 169 1.55 13.05 -1.23
C LEU A 169 1.65 12.39 -2.61
N GLN A 170 2.81 12.50 -3.26
CA GLN A 170 3.07 11.80 -4.53
C GLN A 170 4.04 10.64 -4.34
N ARG A 171 5.08 10.83 -3.52
CA ARG A 171 6.11 9.84 -3.27
C ARG A 171 6.48 9.79 -1.80
N LEU A 172 6.58 8.59 -1.26
CA LEU A 172 6.96 8.32 0.12
C LEU A 172 8.36 7.72 0.14
N THR A 173 9.18 8.17 1.08
CA THR A 173 10.45 7.56 1.42
C THR A 173 10.33 6.91 2.78
N LEU A 174 10.54 5.59 2.80
CA LEU A 174 10.54 4.74 3.98
C LEU A 174 11.97 4.67 4.50
N VAL A 175 12.18 5.06 5.75
CA VAL A 175 13.47 4.98 6.43
C VAL A 175 13.36 4.05 7.61
N PHE A 176 14.10 2.95 7.55
CA PHE A 176 14.18 1.94 8.61
C PHE A 176 15.42 2.20 9.46
N ALA A 177 15.26 2.30 10.77
CA ALA A 177 16.37 2.56 11.68
C ALA A 177 16.41 1.58 12.85
N ASP A 178 17.59 1.40 13.44
CA ASP A 178 17.79 0.62 14.66
C ASP A 178 17.45 1.43 15.94
N ALA A 179 17.72 0.84 17.11
CA ALA A 179 17.46 1.49 18.40
C ALA A 179 18.29 2.77 18.63
N ALA A 180 19.43 2.91 17.96
CA ALA A 180 20.29 4.09 18.04
C ALA A 180 19.92 5.16 17.00
N GLY A 181 18.87 4.91 16.19
CA GLY A 181 18.49 5.78 15.09
C GLY A 181 19.38 5.66 13.87
N LYS A 182 20.28 4.67 13.82
CA LYS A 182 21.11 4.42 12.65
C LYS A 182 20.24 3.84 11.54
N MET A 183 20.30 4.45 10.37
CA MET A 183 19.60 3.97 9.18
C MET A 183 20.13 2.59 8.78
N LEU A 184 19.21 1.62 8.68
CA LEU A 184 19.48 0.26 8.24
C LEU A 184 19.07 0.03 6.78
N ALA A 185 17.95 0.61 6.37
CA ALA A 185 17.41 0.50 5.02
C ALA A 185 16.65 1.77 4.63
N GLN A 186 16.55 2.04 3.33
CA GLN A 186 15.69 3.05 2.78
C GLN A 186 15.06 2.53 1.50
N SER A 187 13.81 2.91 1.24
CA SER A 187 13.15 2.70 -0.05
C SER A 187 12.20 3.85 -0.35
N SER A 188 11.86 4.02 -1.62
CA SER A 188 10.83 4.96 -2.03
C SER A 188 9.73 4.25 -2.79
N ILE A 189 8.50 4.57 -2.45
CA ILE A 189 7.28 4.05 -3.09
C ILE A 189 6.40 5.23 -3.50
N ASP A 190 5.50 4.99 -4.44
CA ASP A 190 4.47 5.96 -4.75
C ASP A 190 3.51 6.08 -3.57
N ALA A 191 3.04 7.30 -3.32
CA ALA A 191 2.02 7.52 -2.32
C ALA A 191 0.69 6.92 -2.82
N PRO A 192 -0.12 6.31 -1.94
CA PRO A 192 -1.43 5.81 -2.32
C PRO A 192 -2.32 6.94 -2.82
N HIS A 193 -3.15 6.65 -3.83
CA HIS A 193 -4.07 7.64 -4.36
C HIS A 193 -5.05 8.08 -3.24
N PRO A 194 -5.21 9.41 -3.01
CA PRO A 194 -6.03 9.93 -1.93
C PRO A 194 -7.53 9.77 -2.17
N GLY A 195 -7.95 9.82 -3.43
CA GLY A 195 -9.34 9.65 -3.82
C GLY A 195 -9.75 8.18 -3.68
N LEU A 196 -11.01 7.96 -3.34
CA LEU A 196 -11.62 6.70 -3.72
C LEU A 196 -11.76 6.71 -5.24
N THR A 197 -11.42 5.59 -5.86
CA THR A 197 -11.74 5.37 -7.27
C THR A 197 -13.20 5.03 -7.40
N PHE A 198 -13.79 5.31 -8.56
CA PHE A 198 -15.18 4.98 -8.85
C PHE A 198 -15.24 4.29 -10.21
N GLY A 199 -15.68 3.02 -10.21
CA GLY A 199 -15.96 2.28 -11.41
C GLY A 199 -17.38 2.59 -11.89
N PRO A 200 -17.59 2.89 -13.19
CA PRO A 200 -18.94 3.08 -13.71
C PRO A 200 -19.72 1.76 -13.65
N LEU A 201 -21.00 1.85 -13.33
CA LEU A 201 -21.94 0.74 -13.50
C LEU A 201 -22.40 0.73 -14.95
N ASP A 202 -22.36 -0.44 -15.59
CA ASP A 202 -22.84 -0.58 -16.95
C ASP A 202 -24.36 -0.34 -17.07
N GLU A 203 -24.85 -0.23 -18.29
CA GLU A 203 -26.28 0.02 -18.57
C GLU A 203 -27.18 -1.16 -18.17
N THR A 204 -26.61 -2.36 -18.03
CA THR A 204 -27.33 -3.58 -17.66
C THR A 204 -27.50 -3.73 -16.15
N HIS A 205 -26.69 -3.00 -15.36
CA HIS A 205 -26.78 -3.02 -13.92
C HIS A 205 -28.10 -2.38 -13.46
N PRO A 206 -28.96 -3.11 -12.72
CA PRO A 206 -30.29 -2.65 -12.41
C PRO A 206 -30.25 -1.35 -11.61
N ALA A 207 -31.23 -0.48 -11.87
CA ALA A 207 -31.52 0.61 -10.94
C ALA A 207 -32.01 0.01 -9.61
N GLY A 208 -31.63 0.64 -8.49
CA GLY A 208 -31.97 0.12 -7.17
C GLY A 208 -31.65 1.09 -6.04
N PRO A 209 -31.85 0.67 -4.78
CA PRO A 209 -31.32 1.41 -3.64
C PRO A 209 -29.80 1.28 -3.57
N PRO A 210 -29.10 2.22 -2.91
CA PRO A 210 -27.68 2.06 -2.61
C PRO A 210 -27.39 0.81 -1.77
N SER A 211 -26.23 0.20 -1.98
CA SER A 211 -25.76 -0.97 -1.22
C SER A 211 -24.35 -0.79 -0.68
N ILE A 212 -24.06 -1.50 0.42
CA ILE A 212 -22.69 -1.82 0.82
C ILE A 212 -22.42 -3.23 0.31
N ASP A 213 -21.39 -3.38 -0.51
CA ASP A 213 -21.02 -4.65 -1.12
C ASP A 213 -19.68 -5.15 -0.57
N SER A 214 -19.49 -6.47 -0.62
CA SER A 214 -18.23 -7.12 -0.20
C SER A 214 -17.77 -6.72 1.19
N LEU A 215 -18.72 -6.57 2.14
CA LEU A 215 -18.38 -6.31 3.53
C LEU A 215 -17.57 -7.49 4.07
N ASP A 216 -16.35 -7.20 4.50
CA ASP A 216 -15.46 -8.16 5.11
C ASP A 216 -14.87 -7.54 6.38
N VAL A 217 -14.68 -8.38 7.40
CA VAL A 217 -14.07 -7.99 8.67
C VAL A 217 -12.92 -8.94 8.92
N GLU A 218 -11.70 -8.41 8.94
CA GLU A 218 -10.50 -9.22 9.01
C GLU A 218 -9.62 -8.85 10.20
N ARG A 219 -8.88 -9.85 10.67
CA ARG A 219 -7.80 -9.68 11.64
C ARG A 219 -6.49 -9.47 10.88
N VAL A 220 -5.92 -8.30 11.01
CA VAL A 220 -4.63 -7.96 10.40
C VAL A 220 -3.53 -8.07 11.43
N ALA A 221 -2.54 -8.92 11.15
CA ALA A 221 -1.34 -9.00 11.95
C ALA A 221 -0.58 -7.67 11.84
N GLU A 222 -0.48 -6.95 12.95
CA GLU A 222 0.25 -5.69 13.01
C GLU A 222 1.60 -5.89 13.68
N LEU A 223 2.62 -5.24 13.11
CA LEU A 223 3.98 -5.41 13.54
C LEU A 223 4.26 -4.82 14.92
N GLY A 224 4.74 -5.64 15.84
CA GLY A 224 5.16 -5.20 17.18
C GLY A 224 4.02 -4.67 18.04
N ARG A 225 2.76 -4.91 17.63
CA ARG A 225 1.54 -4.48 18.31
C ARG A 225 0.57 -5.66 18.42
N HIS A 226 -0.51 -5.46 19.17
CA HIS A 226 -1.65 -6.36 19.09
C HIS A 226 -2.21 -6.36 17.67
N PRO A 227 -2.78 -7.48 17.20
CA PRO A 227 -3.45 -7.48 15.90
C PRO A 227 -4.48 -6.36 15.86
N ARG A 228 -4.54 -5.66 14.74
CA ARG A 228 -5.62 -4.71 14.48
C ARG A 228 -6.71 -5.41 13.68
N TYR A 229 -7.87 -4.79 13.64
CA TYR A 229 -8.99 -5.29 12.87
C TYR A 229 -9.41 -4.25 11.86
N GLU A 230 -9.76 -4.75 10.69
CA GLU A 230 -10.19 -3.93 9.58
C GLU A 230 -11.55 -4.37 9.11
N CYS A 231 -12.30 -3.40 8.64
CA CYS A 231 -13.54 -3.61 7.92
C CYS A 231 -13.35 -3.05 6.51
N SER A 232 -13.47 -3.91 5.51
CA SER A 232 -13.34 -3.55 4.11
C SER A 232 -14.69 -3.70 3.42
N PHE A 233 -15.06 -2.75 2.55
CA PHE A 233 -16.30 -2.81 1.79
C PHE A 233 -16.26 -1.86 0.59
N ALA A 234 -17.16 -2.05 -0.37
CA ALA A 234 -17.44 -1.08 -1.43
C ALA A 234 -18.84 -0.50 -1.23
N ILE A 235 -19.10 0.66 -1.83
CA ILE A 235 -20.43 1.26 -1.84
C ILE A 235 -20.87 1.43 -3.29
N THR A 236 -22.03 0.85 -3.62
CA THR A 236 -22.64 0.98 -4.94
C THR A 236 -23.77 1.99 -4.91
N ASN A 237 -23.71 2.92 -5.84
CA ASN A 237 -24.76 3.88 -6.12
C ASN A 237 -25.38 3.59 -7.50
N PRO A 238 -26.42 2.74 -7.56
CA PRO A 238 -27.12 2.46 -8.82
C PRO A 238 -28.10 3.58 -9.22
N GLY A 239 -28.26 4.60 -8.36
CA GLY A 239 -29.15 5.72 -8.56
C GLY A 239 -28.62 6.80 -9.50
N LYS A 240 -29.47 7.81 -9.75
CA LYS A 240 -29.18 8.96 -10.63
C LYS A 240 -28.62 10.17 -9.88
N GLU A 241 -28.66 10.14 -8.55
CA GLU A 241 -28.20 11.23 -7.68
C GLU A 241 -26.94 10.83 -6.92
N LYS A 242 -26.15 11.83 -6.54
CA LYS A 242 -24.91 11.64 -5.78
C LYS A 242 -25.26 11.27 -4.34
N LEU A 243 -24.65 10.22 -3.81
CA LEU A 243 -24.75 9.90 -2.38
C LEU A 243 -23.68 10.66 -1.60
N SER A 244 -24.06 11.30 -0.49
CA SER A 244 -23.11 12.03 0.37
C SER A 244 -23.03 11.33 1.72
N ILE A 245 -22.00 10.52 1.91
CA ILE A 245 -21.83 9.64 3.09
C ILE A 245 -20.95 10.33 4.11
N ALA A 246 -21.49 10.60 5.28
CA ALA A 246 -20.73 11.23 6.36
C ALA A 246 -19.91 10.20 7.14
N LYS A 247 -20.55 9.10 7.53
CA LYS A 247 -19.94 8.08 8.39
C LYS A 247 -20.45 6.69 8.07
N VAL A 248 -19.69 5.69 8.51
CA VAL A 248 -20.11 4.30 8.57
C VAL A 248 -20.04 3.83 10.01
N THR A 249 -21.15 3.29 10.51
CA THR A 249 -21.23 2.66 11.82
C THR A 249 -21.05 1.16 11.68
N ILE A 250 -20.08 0.59 12.38
CA ILE A 250 -19.74 -0.84 12.38
C ILE A 250 -20.15 -1.42 13.72
N ALA A 251 -21.21 -2.24 13.71
CA ALA A 251 -21.76 -2.90 14.88
C ALA A 251 -21.26 -4.35 14.95
N PRO A 252 -20.52 -4.73 16.02
CA PRO A 252 -20.13 -6.11 16.25
C PRO A 252 -21.34 -6.93 16.76
N PRO A 253 -21.28 -8.27 16.74
CA PRO A 253 -22.35 -9.11 17.28
C PRO A 253 -22.53 -8.92 18.79
N LYS A 254 -21.46 -8.53 19.50
CA LYS A 254 -21.46 -8.16 20.92
C LYS A 254 -20.55 -6.96 21.15
N GLY A 255 -20.99 -6.03 21.99
CA GLY A 255 -20.23 -4.85 22.39
C GLY A 255 -20.72 -3.56 21.73
N ARG A 256 -19.87 -2.53 21.77
CA ARG A 256 -20.21 -1.19 21.28
C ARG A 256 -19.95 -1.09 19.77
N ALA A 257 -20.91 -0.49 19.07
CA ALA A 257 -20.70 -0.08 17.68
C ALA A 257 -19.65 1.04 17.60
N THR A 258 -18.93 1.06 16.48
CA THR A 258 -17.89 2.04 16.20
C THR A 258 -18.34 2.92 15.04
N ASP A 259 -18.24 4.23 15.20
CA ASP A 259 -18.46 5.18 14.11
C ASP A 259 -17.12 5.55 13.46
N ALA A 260 -17.04 5.44 12.15
CA ALA A 260 -15.92 5.91 11.35
C ALA A 260 -16.38 7.08 10.49
N ALA A 261 -15.77 8.26 10.65
CA ALA A 261 -16.00 9.38 9.75
C ALA A 261 -15.30 9.09 8.40
N ILE A 262 -16.07 9.04 7.32
CA ILE A 262 -15.54 8.72 5.98
C ILE A 262 -15.60 9.96 5.08
N GLY A 263 -16.70 10.70 5.11
CA GLY A 263 -16.86 11.96 4.35
C GLY A 263 -16.67 11.78 2.85
N VAL A 264 -17.40 10.85 2.24
CA VAL A 264 -17.26 10.47 0.83
C VAL A 264 -18.52 10.79 0.05
N ASP A 265 -18.34 11.34 -1.15
CA ASP A 265 -19.40 11.51 -2.12
C ASP A 265 -19.28 10.43 -3.20
N VAL A 266 -20.29 9.58 -3.36
CA VAL A 266 -20.34 8.51 -4.37
C VAL A 266 -21.14 9.00 -5.58
N PRO A 267 -20.53 9.18 -6.76
CA PRO A 267 -21.24 9.66 -7.95
C PRO A 267 -22.41 8.74 -8.36
N PRO A 268 -23.41 9.27 -9.09
CA PRO A 268 -24.44 8.46 -9.72
C PRO A 268 -23.86 7.35 -10.58
N ARG A 269 -24.53 6.19 -10.62
CA ARG A 269 -24.16 5.06 -11.48
C ARG A 269 -22.69 4.61 -11.32
N THR A 270 -22.21 4.54 -10.09
CA THR A 270 -20.84 4.07 -9.81
C THR A 270 -20.78 3.11 -8.63
N MET A 271 -19.72 2.31 -8.59
CA MET A 271 -19.26 1.57 -7.41
C MET A 271 -17.93 2.15 -6.95
N SER A 272 -17.77 2.38 -5.65
CA SER A 272 -16.50 2.83 -5.09
C SER A 272 -15.43 1.72 -5.19
N GLY A 273 -14.16 2.13 -5.21
CA GLY A 273 -13.08 1.25 -4.78
C GLY A 273 -13.27 0.79 -3.34
N ILE A 274 -12.44 -0.16 -2.91
CA ILE A 274 -12.51 -0.70 -1.55
C ILE A 274 -12.21 0.41 -0.54
N ILE A 275 -13.13 0.57 0.40
CA ILE A 275 -13.01 1.42 1.58
C ILE A 275 -12.56 0.51 2.71
N THR A 276 -11.42 0.83 3.33
CA THR A 276 -10.92 0.12 4.51
C THR A 276 -11.01 1.02 5.73
N VAL A 277 -11.61 0.50 6.79
CA VAL A 277 -11.76 1.16 8.09
C VAL A 277 -11.00 0.35 9.14
N VAL A 278 -10.01 0.96 9.80
CA VAL A 278 -9.32 0.37 10.95
C VAL A 278 -10.18 0.57 12.19
N LEU A 279 -10.52 -0.52 12.86
CA LEU A 279 -11.41 -0.53 14.02
C LEU A 279 -10.62 -0.30 15.32
N PRO A 280 -11.14 0.49 16.28
CA PRO A 280 -10.45 0.84 17.52
C PRO A 280 -10.56 -0.28 18.58
N TYR A 281 -10.86 -1.51 18.17
CA TYR A 281 -11.05 -2.62 19.11
C TYR A 281 -9.70 -3.03 19.71
N GLY A 282 -9.50 -2.71 20.98
CA GLY A 282 -8.39 -3.24 21.78
C GLY A 282 -8.72 -4.64 22.31
N GLY A 283 -7.97 -5.66 21.92
CA GLY A 283 -8.17 -7.02 22.40
C GLY A 283 -7.41 -8.09 21.61
N LYS A 284 -7.31 -9.31 22.16
CA LYS A 284 -6.64 -10.44 21.49
C LYS A 284 -7.45 -11.01 20.31
N SER A 285 -8.77 -10.85 20.32
CA SER A 285 -9.72 -11.35 19.33
C SER A 285 -10.93 -10.43 19.22
N LEU A 286 -11.55 -10.38 18.04
CA LEU A 286 -12.90 -9.86 17.86
C LEU A 286 -13.97 -10.90 18.27
N PRO A 287 -15.17 -10.48 18.70
CA PRO A 287 -16.30 -11.40 18.87
C PRO A 287 -16.68 -12.05 17.54
N ALA A 288 -16.61 -13.39 17.45
CA ALA A 288 -17.13 -14.11 16.30
C ALA A 288 -18.64 -13.87 16.12
N GLY A 289 -19.09 -13.91 14.87
CA GLY A 289 -20.48 -13.77 14.46
C GLY A 289 -20.73 -12.58 13.52
N LYS A 290 -22.00 -12.14 13.49
CA LYS A 290 -22.49 -11.18 12.50
C LYS A 290 -22.10 -9.73 12.84
N TYR A 291 -21.28 -9.14 12.00
CA TYR A 291 -20.99 -7.71 11.94
C TYR A 291 -21.98 -7.01 11.01
N THR A 292 -22.34 -5.77 11.33
CA THR A 292 -23.20 -4.94 10.48
C THR A 292 -22.55 -3.60 10.23
N ALA A 293 -22.38 -3.22 8.97
CA ALA A 293 -21.99 -1.88 8.56
C ALA A 293 -23.24 -1.09 8.15
N THR A 294 -23.37 0.14 8.64
CA THR A 294 -24.45 1.07 8.29
C THR A 294 -23.84 2.36 7.76
N ALA A 295 -24.11 2.71 6.50
CA ALA A 295 -23.71 3.99 5.94
C ALA A 295 -24.77 5.05 6.27
N THR A 296 -24.33 6.19 6.78
CA THR A 296 -25.18 7.32 7.17
C THR A 296 -24.81 8.56 6.37
N GLY A 297 -25.82 9.22 5.83
CA GLY A 297 -25.67 10.46 5.07
C GLY A 297 -25.35 11.67 5.94
N ARG A 298 -25.03 12.79 5.29
CA ARG A 298 -24.70 14.05 5.98
C ARG A 298 -25.87 14.65 6.76
N ALA A 299 -27.11 14.34 6.40
CA ALA A 299 -28.29 14.76 7.15
C ALA A 299 -28.66 13.76 8.27
N GLY A 300 -27.86 12.72 8.49
CA GLY A 300 -28.06 11.72 9.55
C GLY A 300 -28.98 10.56 9.16
N GLU A 301 -29.46 10.53 7.92
CA GLU A 301 -30.28 9.47 7.37
C GLU A 301 -29.46 8.20 7.10
N VAL A 302 -30.07 7.03 7.35
CA VAL A 302 -29.45 5.76 6.93
C VAL A 302 -29.57 5.64 5.42
N ILE A 303 -28.45 5.54 4.73
CA ILE A 303 -28.40 5.34 3.28
C ILE A 303 -28.53 3.86 2.95
N THR A 304 -27.74 3.00 3.61
CA THR A 304 -27.75 1.56 3.36
C THR A 304 -27.08 0.78 4.51
N LYS A 305 -27.26 -0.55 4.50
CA LYS A 305 -26.69 -1.47 5.49
C LYS A 305 -26.25 -2.77 4.82
N ALA A 306 -25.17 -3.37 5.34
CA ALA A 306 -24.77 -4.73 5.00
C ALA A 306 -24.30 -5.47 6.25
N SER A 307 -24.23 -6.79 6.16
CA SER A 307 -23.70 -7.62 7.23
C SER A 307 -22.75 -8.68 6.70
N ALA A 308 -21.74 -9.00 7.50
CA ALA A 308 -20.75 -10.02 7.23
C ALA A 308 -20.57 -10.88 8.48
N GLU A 309 -20.12 -12.12 8.31
CA GLU A 309 -19.89 -13.03 9.43
C GLU A 309 -18.40 -13.26 9.59
N LEU A 310 -17.88 -12.95 10.79
CA LEU A 310 -16.53 -13.31 11.19
C LEU A 310 -16.59 -14.67 11.88
N MET A 311 -16.02 -15.69 11.24
CA MET A 311 -15.91 -17.06 11.79
C MET A 311 -14.82 -17.17 12.85
#